data_AF-A0A7V2SVP7-F1
#
_entry.id   AF-A0A7V2SVP7-F1
#
_cell.length_a   1.000
_cell.length_b   1.000
_cell.length_c   1.000
_cell.angle_alpha   90.00
_cell.angle_beta   90.00
_cell.angle_gamma   90.00
#
_symmetry.space_group_name_H-M   'P 1'
#
loop_
_entity.id
_entity.type
_entity.pdbx_description
1 polymer ?
#
loop_
_entity_poly.entity_id
_entity_poly.type
_entity_poly.pdbx_seq_one_letter_code
_entity_poly.pdbx_strand_id
1 'polypeptide(L)'
;MFKFFQRRKKDPKKALKELLNGFELPSFTQTVMNALKKLRDPDVSLSEVAKEIEKDPGMHVMVLKCVNSAAFGLRKKVSNV
;
A
#
# COMPACT_ATOMS: atom_id res chain seq x y z
N MET A 1 -18.49 34.75 32.15
CA MET A 1 -17.32 34.24 32.87
C MET A 1 -17.29 32.71 32.80
N PHE A 2 -16.97 32.10 31.64
CA PHE A 2 -16.68 30.66 31.50
C PHE A 2 -16.01 30.41 30.13
N LYS A 3 -14.68 30.53 30.06
CA LYS A 3 -13.85 30.02 28.96
C LYS A 3 -12.76 29.12 29.56
N PHE A 4 -13.16 28.02 30.21
CA PHE A 4 -12.23 27.16 30.95
C PHE A 4 -12.13 25.71 30.47
N PHE A 5 -12.52 25.42 29.23
CA PHE A 5 -12.26 24.10 28.65
C PHE A 5 -11.85 24.18 27.18
N GLN A 6 -10.78 24.95 26.90
CA GLN A 6 -10.00 24.65 25.70
C GLN A 6 -9.25 23.34 25.99
N ARG A 7 -9.82 22.20 25.53
CA ARG A 7 -9.10 20.94 25.41
C ARG A 7 -7.74 21.26 24.78
N ARG A 8 -6.65 21.20 25.55
CA ARG A 8 -5.30 21.29 25.01
C ARG A 8 -5.18 20.18 23.98
N LYS A 9 -5.23 20.50 22.68
CA LYS A 9 -4.95 19.54 21.62
C LYS A 9 -3.53 19.04 21.86
N LYS A 10 -3.41 17.83 22.39
CA LYS A 10 -2.11 17.15 22.59
C LYS A 10 -1.40 17.20 21.22
N ASP A 11 -0.14 17.58 21.19
CA ASP A 11 0.64 17.59 19.95
C ASP A 11 0.58 16.18 19.32
N PRO A 12 0.02 16.03 18.11
CA PRO A 12 -0.16 14.73 17.49
C PRO A 12 1.16 14.00 17.26
N LYS A 13 2.26 14.72 17.01
CA LYS A 13 3.59 14.10 16.84
C LYS A 13 4.09 13.49 18.15
N LYS A 14 3.91 14.21 19.26
CA LYS A 14 4.28 13.72 20.60
C LYS A 14 3.45 12.50 20.99
N ALA A 15 2.14 12.56 20.79
CA ALA A 15 1.24 11.44 21.06
C ALA A 15 1.58 10.20 20.22
N LEU A 16 1.92 10.38 18.94
CA LEU A 16 2.32 9.28 18.06
C LEU A 16 3.66 8.66 18.49
N LYS A 17 4.63 9.47 18.91
CA LYS A 17 5.93 8.98 19.41
C LYS A 17 5.76 8.17 20.71
N GLU A 18 4.92 8.65 21.62
CA GLU A 18 4.55 7.93 22.85
C GLU A 18 3.86 6.59 22.52
N LEU A 19 2.95 6.58 21.54
CA LEU A 19 2.23 5.39 21.11
C LEU A 19 3.15 4.33 20.47
N LEU A 20 4.06 4.76 19.59
CA LEU A 20 4.97 3.86 18.91
C LEU A 20 6.01 3.27 19.87
N ASN A 21 6.41 3.99 20.92
CA ASN A 21 7.31 3.49 21.97
C ASN A 21 8.55 2.74 21.44
N GLY A 22 9.19 3.26 20.39
CA GLY A 22 10.35 2.64 19.76
C GLY A 22 10.05 1.46 18.84
N PHE A 23 8.78 1.14 18.58
CA PHE A 23 8.37 0.15 17.59
C PHE A 23 8.79 0.57 16.18
N GLU A 24 9.57 -0.28 15.51
CA GLU A 24 9.91 -0.11 14.11
C GLU A 24 8.75 -0.61 13.25
N LEU A 25 8.14 0.30 12.49
CA LEU A 25 7.06 -0.06 11.59
C LEU A 25 7.62 -0.89 10.42
N PRO A 26 6.97 -1.99 10.06
CA PRO A 26 7.35 -2.74 8.86
C PRO A 26 7.20 -1.83 7.63
N SER A 27 8.22 -1.80 6.79
CA SER A 27 8.21 -1.07 5.53
C SER A 27 7.83 -2.00 4.38
N PHE A 28 7.07 -1.48 3.42
CA PHE A 28 6.89 -2.15 2.14
C PHE A 28 8.18 -2.11 1.32
N THR A 29 8.36 -3.08 0.42
CA THR A 29 9.48 -3.05 -0.54
C THR A 29 9.35 -1.82 -1.44
N GLN A 30 10.49 -1.32 -1.92
CA GLN A 30 10.52 -0.12 -2.78
C GLN A 30 9.68 -0.34 -4.06
N THR A 31 9.67 -1.56 -4.59
CA THR A 31 8.90 -1.97 -5.75
C THR A 31 7.39 -1.79 -5.54
N VAL A 32 6.85 -2.25 -4.40
CA VAL A 32 5.44 -2.05 -4.04
C VAL A 32 5.12 -0.55 -3.95
N MET A 33 5.98 0.21 -3.28
CA MET A 33 5.80 1.65 -3.13
C MET A 33 5.81 2.39 -4.48
N ASN A 34 6.65 1.96 -5.43
CA ASN A 34 6.70 2.52 -6.78
C ASN A 34 5.45 2.17 -7.60
N ALA A 35 4.96 0.93 -7.51
CA ALA A 35 3.74 0.50 -8.19
C ALA A 35 2.54 1.32 -7.68
N LEU A 36 2.42 1.48 -6.36
CA LEU A 36 1.38 2.31 -5.73
C LEU A 36 1.48 3.79 -6.12
N LYS A 37 2.69 4.34 -6.27
CA LYS A 37 2.88 5.71 -6.75
C LYS A 37 2.40 5.87 -8.19
N LYS A 38 2.76 4.93 -9.07
CA LYS A 38 2.30 4.91 -10.46
C LYS A 38 0.77 4.85 -10.56
N LEU A 39 0.13 3.97 -9.78
CA LEU A 39 -1.33 3.81 -9.75
C LEU A 39 -2.11 5.06 -9.28
N ARG A 40 -1.45 6.08 -8.71
CA ARG A 40 -2.09 7.35 -8.36
C ARG A 40 -2.27 8.28 -9.57
N ASP A 41 -1.53 8.03 -10.63
CA ASP A 41 -1.69 8.75 -11.90
C ASP A 41 -2.80 8.06 -12.71
N PRO A 42 -3.93 8.74 -12.98
CA PRO A 42 -5.04 8.15 -13.73
C PRO A 42 -4.69 7.85 -15.19
N ASP A 43 -3.64 8.47 -15.74
CA ASP A 43 -3.23 8.31 -17.14
C ASP A 43 -2.12 7.26 -17.30
N VAL A 44 -1.68 6.62 -16.20
CA VAL A 44 -0.61 5.63 -16.25
C VAL A 44 -1.01 4.40 -17.07
N SER A 45 -0.07 3.91 -17.87
CA SER A 45 -0.29 2.65 -18.58
C SER A 45 -0.14 1.45 -17.64
N LEU A 46 -1.02 0.46 -17.78
CA LEU A 46 -0.92 -0.77 -16.98
C LEU A 46 0.38 -1.55 -17.24
N SER A 47 0.97 -1.42 -18.43
CA SER A 47 2.26 -2.04 -18.75
C SER A 47 3.41 -1.44 -17.93
N GLU A 48 3.36 -0.16 -17.57
CA GLU A 48 4.35 0.47 -16.69
C GLU A 48 4.20 0.05 -15.23
N VAL A 49 2.98 -0.27 -14.81
CA VAL A 49 2.70 -0.86 -13.50
C VAL A 49 3.18 -2.31 -13.46
N ALA A 50 2.89 -3.09 -14.51
CA ALA A 50 3.36 -4.46 -14.68
C ALA A 50 4.89 -4.57 -14.59
N LYS A 51 5.62 -3.69 -15.29
CA LYS A 51 7.10 -3.60 -15.19
C LYS A 51 7.61 -3.35 -13.78
N GLU A 52 6.82 -2.72 -12.91
CA GLU A 52 7.21 -2.57 -11.52
C GLU A 52 6.95 -3.86 -10.75
N ILE A 53 5.76 -4.46 -10.90
CA ILE A 53 5.39 -5.73 -10.25
C ILE A 53 6.38 -6.85 -10.59
N GLU A 54 6.82 -6.94 -11.85
CA GLU A 54 7.78 -7.97 -12.32
C GLU A 54 9.16 -7.90 -11.63
N LYS A 55 9.55 -6.74 -11.08
CA LYS A 55 10.81 -6.60 -10.34
C LYS A 55 10.79 -7.31 -8.99
N ASP A 56 9.60 -7.64 -8.46
CA ASP A 56 9.41 -8.34 -7.20
C ASP A 56 8.73 -9.70 -7.46
N PRO A 57 9.48 -10.82 -7.46
CA PRO A 57 8.92 -12.14 -7.72
C PRO A 57 7.80 -12.54 -6.75
N GLY A 58 7.89 -12.10 -5.48
CA GLY A 58 6.87 -12.36 -4.48
C GLY A 58 5.56 -11.67 -4.86
N MET A 59 5.63 -10.39 -5.24
CA MET A 59 4.47 -9.64 -5.73
C MET A 59 3.91 -10.24 -7.02
N HIS A 60 4.77 -10.62 -7.96
CA HIS A 60 4.37 -11.23 -9.23
C HIS A 60 3.51 -12.49 -9.01
N VAL A 61 3.96 -13.40 -8.14
CA VAL A 61 3.21 -14.62 -7.79
C VAL A 61 1.91 -14.28 -7.06
N MET A 62 1.93 -13.31 -6.15
CA MET A 62 0.73 -12.91 -5.40
C MET A 62 -0.36 -12.31 -6.30
N VAL A 63 0.03 -11.50 -7.29
CA VAL A 63 -0.90 -10.95 -8.28
C VAL A 63 -1.52 -12.07 -9.10
N LEU A 64 -0.71 -12.98 -9.67
CA LEU A 64 -1.20 -14.13 -10.43
C LEU A 64 -2.12 -15.03 -9.62
N LYS A 65 -1.82 -15.26 -8.33
CA LYS A 65 -2.69 -16.03 -7.43
C LYS A 65 -4.03 -15.32 -7.22
N CYS A 66 -4.02 -14.00 -7.07
CA CYS A 66 -5.21 -13.19 -6.89
C CYS A 66 -6.12 -13.28 -8.12
N VAL A 67 -5.62 -12.97 -9.33
CA VAL A 67 -6.45 -12.99 -10.55
C VAL A 67 -6.91 -14.40 -10.95
N ASN A 68 -6.15 -15.44 -10.60
CA ASN A 68 -6.58 -16.83 -10.83
C ASN A 68 -7.50 -17.39 -9.75
N SER A 69 -7.85 -16.59 -8.73
CA SER A 69 -8.80 -17.03 -7.71
C SER A 69 -10.23 -17.11 -8.26
N ALA A 70 -11.08 -17.86 -7.56
CA ALA A 70 -12.50 -17.98 -7.90
C ALA A 70 -13.23 -16.63 -7.94
N ALA A 71 -12.72 -15.59 -7.25
CA ALA A 71 -13.29 -14.25 -7.23
C ALA A 71 -13.40 -13.60 -8.63
N PHE A 72 -12.53 -13.99 -9.58
CA PHE A 72 -12.52 -13.45 -10.93
C PHE A 72 -13.20 -14.37 -11.96
N GLY A 73 -13.52 -15.62 -11.61
CA GLY A 73 -14.29 -16.53 -12.46
C GLY A 73 -13.70 -16.81 -13.85
N LEU A 74 -12.38 -16.69 -14.02
CA LEU A 74 -11.73 -16.82 -15.33
C LEU A 74 -11.81 -18.26 -15.85
N ARG A 75 -12.20 -18.42 -17.13
CA ARG A 75 -12.26 -19.73 -17.80
C ARG A 75 -10.88 -20.35 -18.06
N LYS A 76 -9.85 -19.51 -18.18
CA LYS A 76 -8.46 -19.91 -18.44
C LYS A 76 -7.54 -19.30 -17.39
N LYS A 77 -6.49 -20.03 -17.04
CA LYS A 77 -5.47 -19.57 -16.11
C LYS A 77 -4.61 -18.46 -16.74
N VAL A 78 -4.39 -17.39 -16.00
CA VAL A 78 -3.44 -16.33 -16.31
C VAL A 78 -2.05 -16.77 -15.87
N SER A 79 -1.06 -16.67 -16.75
CA SER A 79 0.31 -17.16 -16.52
C SER A 79 1.38 -16.08 -16.45
N ASN A 80 1.03 -14.83 -16.77
CA ASN A 80 1.93 -13.68 -16.74
C ASN A 80 1.16 -12.42 -16.31
N VAL A 81 1.92 -11.41 -15.88
CA VAL A 81 1.44 -10.07 -15.55
C VAL A 81 1.62 -9.18 -16.77
#